data_AF-A0ABC9DNW1-F1
#
_entry.id   AF-A0ABC9DNW1-F1
#
_cell.length_a   1.000
_cell.length_b   1.000
_cell.length_c   1.000
_cell.angle_alpha   90.00
_cell.angle_beta   90.00
_cell.angle_gamma   90.00
#
_symmetry.space_group_name_H-M   'P 1'
#
loop_
_entity.id
_entity.type
_entity.pdbx_description
1 polymer ?
#
loop_
_entity_poly.entity_id
_entity_poly.type
_entity_poly.pdbx_seq_one_letter_code
_entity_poly.pdbx_strand_id
1 'polypeptide(L)'
;MAEPSSSSSLSSKKRSRSPNNNDEHSQGRDQICSSLEDNLTFNDTMIALQLMRTQFPKLEKVVVQPFILQSQLYSSVKDRTQVDRDLESFKKDKMLRIFKLSSGQDDHAIMFMDDYLKQVAFSIKRSGGKDQDGSEVFEWFEKYVVSSKLDVSINQLELCSLLSRGGDVTDKHITLLMNAGLLTRQLIDPNIYWFAIPRIGPILKGLSQFGLC
;
A
#
# COMPACT_ATOMS: atom_id res chain seq x y z
N MET A 1 51.51 -12.47 -30.40
CA MET A 1 50.61 -11.44 -30.95
C MET A 1 50.49 -11.67 -32.44
N ALA A 2 49.29 -11.42 -32.99
CA ALA A 2 48.90 -11.42 -34.41
C ALA A 2 48.36 -12.75 -35.00
N GLU A 3 47.03 -12.89 -34.93
CA GLU A 3 46.17 -13.27 -36.08
C GLU A 3 46.53 -12.43 -37.34
N PRO A 4 46.33 -12.94 -38.57
CA PRO A 4 45.06 -12.62 -39.24
C PRO A 4 44.52 -13.67 -40.24
N SER A 5 43.23 -13.97 -40.09
CA SER A 5 42.17 -14.02 -41.10
C SER A 5 42.52 -13.78 -42.60
N SER A 6 42.03 -14.65 -43.50
CA SER A 6 41.45 -14.29 -44.81
C SER A 6 40.74 -15.47 -45.52
N SER A 7 39.65 -15.10 -46.19
CA SER A 7 38.57 -15.83 -46.89
C SER A 7 38.93 -16.70 -48.13
N SER A 8 38.09 -17.69 -48.49
CA SER A 8 37.19 -17.62 -49.69
C SER A 8 36.59 -18.97 -50.19
N SER A 9 35.27 -18.92 -50.47
CA SER A 9 34.49 -19.49 -51.60
C SER A 9 34.30 -21.00 -51.90
N LEU A 10 33.01 -21.40 -51.81
CA LEU A 10 32.11 -22.02 -52.82
C LEU A 10 32.36 -23.46 -53.37
N SER A 11 31.37 -24.35 -53.17
CA SER A 11 30.95 -25.33 -54.19
C SER A 11 29.47 -25.78 -54.07
N SER A 12 28.63 -25.21 -54.94
CA SER A 12 27.75 -25.86 -55.94
C SER A 12 26.92 -27.14 -55.68
N LYS A 13 25.64 -27.07 -56.14
CA LYS A 13 24.65 -28.12 -56.59
C LYS A 13 23.65 -28.62 -55.51
N LYS A 14 22.33 -28.76 -55.75
CA LYS A 14 21.49 -28.80 -56.96
C LYS A 14 19.98 -28.64 -56.60
N ARG A 15 19.22 -27.94 -57.47
CA ARG A 15 17.75 -27.88 -57.76
C ARG A 15 16.95 -29.21 -57.52
N SER A 16 15.61 -29.31 -57.34
CA SER A 16 14.44 -28.44 -57.69
C SER A 16 13.07 -29.05 -57.26
N ARG A 17 12.11 -28.16 -56.91
CA ARG A 17 10.63 -28.15 -57.14
C ARG A 17 9.64 -28.99 -56.32
N SER A 18 8.85 -28.24 -55.54
CA SER A 18 7.43 -28.41 -55.15
C SER A 18 6.48 -28.49 -56.39
N PRO A 19 5.19 -28.90 -56.30
CA PRO A 19 4.17 -28.23 -55.47
C PRO A 19 3.08 -29.14 -54.87
N ASN A 20 2.47 -28.72 -53.76
CA ASN A 20 1.00 -28.70 -53.73
C ASN A 20 0.52 -27.60 -52.79
N ASN A 21 -0.23 -26.67 -53.38
CA ASN A 21 -1.01 -25.67 -52.69
C ASN A 21 -2.20 -26.36 -52.02
N ASN A 22 -2.52 -25.95 -50.80
CA ASN A 22 -3.87 -25.55 -50.46
C ASN A 22 -3.74 -24.59 -49.28
N ASP A 23 -3.93 -23.32 -49.61
CA ASP A 23 -4.18 -22.24 -48.69
C ASP A 23 -5.40 -22.58 -47.83
N GLU A 24 -5.32 -22.36 -46.53
CA GLU A 24 -6.37 -21.62 -45.84
C GLU A 24 -5.82 -20.96 -44.58
N HIS A 25 -6.03 -19.64 -44.53
CA HIS A 25 -5.59 -18.73 -43.51
C HIS A 25 -6.15 -19.07 -42.12
N SER A 26 -5.26 -19.22 -41.15
CA SER A 26 -5.57 -18.94 -39.75
C SER A 26 -4.36 -18.32 -39.04
N GLN A 27 -3.86 -17.22 -39.59
CA GLN A 27 -3.06 -16.24 -38.86
C GLN A 27 -4.03 -15.20 -38.29
N GLY A 28 -4.22 -15.19 -36.97
CA GLY A 28 -5.04 -14.14 -36.35
C GLY A 28 -5.64 -14.45 -34.98
N ARG A 29 -5.16 -15.45 -34.22
CA ARG A 29 -5.69 -15.71 -32.87
C ARG A 29 -4.63 -15.80 -31.77
N ASP A 30 -3.38 -16.07 -32.10
CA ASP A 30 -2.31 -16.22 -31.10
C ASP A 30 -1.59 -14.92 -30.73
N GLN A 31 -1.82 -13.83 -31.48
CA GLN A 31 -1.18 -12.52 -31.21
C GLN A 31 -2.02 -11.59 -30.33
N ILE A 32 -3.27 -11.94 -30.04
CA ILE A 32 -4.14 -11.16 -29.15
C ILE A 32 -4.06 -11.68 -27.70
N CYS A 33 -3.72 -12.96 -27.50
CA CYS A 33 -3.48 -13.51 -26.16
C CYS A 33 -2.18 -13.00 -25.54
N SER A 34 -1.10 -12.82 -26.32
CA SER A 34 0.19 -12.37 -25.75
C SER A 34 0.20 -10.89 -25.34
N SER A 35 -0.65 -10.03 -25.95
CA SER A 35 -0.69 -8.60 -25.59
C SER A 35 -1.52 -8.30 -24.34
N LEU A 36 -2.32 -9.27 -23.88
CA LEU A 36 -3.10 -9.18 -22.64
C LEU A 36 -2.35 -9.77 -21.44
N GLU A 37 -1.43 -10.71 -21.66
CA GLU A 37 -0.60 -11.29 -20.60
C GLU A 37 0.40 -10.28 -20.02
N ASP A 38 0.94 -9.37 -20.84
CA ASP A 38 1.88 -8.32 -20.40
C ASP A 38 1.21 -7.13 -19.68
N ASN A 39 -0.13 -7.04 -19.69
CA ASN A 39 -0.90 -6.01 -18.95
C ASN A 39 -1.66 -6.59 -17.74
N LEU A 40 -1.56 -7.89 -17.50
CA LEU A 40 -2.18 -8.61 -16.38
C LEU A 40 -1.15 -9.41 -15.59
N THR A 41 0.08 -8.90 -15.46
CA THR A 41 0.97 -9.33 -14.37
C THR A 41 0.36 -8.82 -13.07
N PHE A 42 -0.68 -9.52 -12.60
CA PHE A 42 -1.20 -9.33 -11.25
C PHE A 42 -0.02 -9.56 -10.32
N ASN A 43 0.43 -8.48 -9.71
CA ASN A 43 1.52 -8.53 -8.78
C ASN A 43 1.15 -9.49 -7.64
N ASP A 44 1.97 -10.51 -7.40
CA ASP A 44 1.80 -11.47 -6.30
C ASP A 44 1.57 -10.76 -4.96
N THR A 45 2.26 -9.64 -4.74
CA THR A 45 2.08 -8.76 -3.57
C THR A 45 0.65 -8.23 -3.47
N MET A 46 0.09 -7.73 -4.57
CA MET A 46 -1.29 -7.21 -4.60
C MET A 46 -2.31 -8.34 -4.39
N ILE A 47 -2.10 -9.50 -5.02
CA ILE A 47 -2.98 -10.67 -4.83
C ILE A 47 -2.96 -11.10 -3.35
N ALA A 48 -1.78 -11.23 -2.75
CA ALA A 48 -1.63 -11.60 -1.35
C ALA A 48 -2.33 -10.60 -0.42
N LEU A 49 -2.14 -9.29 -0.67
CA LEU A 49 -2.82 -8.24 0.09
C LEU A 49 -4.34 -8.31 -0.02
N GLN A 50 -4.87 -8.52 -1.24
CA GLN A 50 -6.31 -8.66 -1.44
C GLN A 50 -6.86 -9.91 -0.74
N LEU A 51 -6.16 -11.05 -0.85
CA LEU A 51 -6.56 -12.29 -0.20
C LEU A 51 -6.59 -12.12 1.32
N MET A 52 -5.53 -11.58 1.92
CA MET A 52 -5.46 -11.32 3.37
C MET A 52 -6.54 -10.33 3.84
N ARG A 53 -6.81 -9.29 3.04
CA ARG A 53 -7.91 -8.34 3.32
C ARG A 53 -9.27 -9.04 3.39
N THR A 54 -9.55 -10.00 2.50
CA THR A 54 -10.82 -10.75 2.50
C THR A 54 -10.97 -11.69 3.69
N GLN A 55 -9.86 -12.20 4.22
CA GLN A 55 -9.82 -13.10 5.37
C GLN A 55 -9.85 -12.36 6.71
N PHE A 56 -9.85 -11.02 6.69
CA PHE A 56 -9.79 -10.22 7.90
C PHE A 56 -10.98 -10.50 8.83
N PRO A 57 -10.73 -10.83 10.11
CA PRO A 57 -11.78 -11.27 11.02
C PRO A 57 -12.76 -10.13 11.32
N LYS A 58 -14.05 -10.42 11.16
CA LYS A 58 -15.12 -9.49 11.55
C LYS A 58 -15.35 -9.62 13.05
N LEU A 59 -14.67 -8.78 13.83
CA LEU A 59 -14.85 -8.73 15.27
C LEU A 59 -16.12 -7.92 15.61
N GLU A 60 -17.17 -8.59 16.10
CA GLU A 60 -18.45 -7.97 16.44
C GLU A 60 -18.34 -6.80 17.42
N LYS A 61 -17.32 -6.82 18.30
CA LYS A 61 -17.10 -5.79 19.33
C LYS A 61 -16.15 -4.67 18.89
N VAL A 62 -15.39 -4.86 17.82
CA VAL A 62 -14.35 -3.92 17.38
C VAL A 62 -14.47 -3.73 15.87
N VAL A 63 -15.15 -2.64 15.48
CA VAL A 63 -15.26 -2.26 14.07
C VAL A 63 -13.93 -1.63 13.65
N VAL A 64 -13.03 -2.38 13.03
CA VAL A 64 -11.82 -1.83 12.40
C VAL A 64 -11.80 -2.33 10.96
N GLN A 65 -11.50 -1.43 10.03
CA GLN A 65 -11.32 -1.82 8.64
C GLN A 65 -10.12 -2.75 8.47
N PRO A 66 -10.13 -3.66 7.49
CA PRO A 66 -9.07 -4.63 7.30
C PRO A 66 -7.68 -4.00 7.18
N PHE A 67 -6.72 -4.54 7.92
CA PHE A 67 -5.30 -4.24 7.77
C PHE A 67 -4.50 -5.54 7.80
N ILE A 68 -3.33 -5.52 7.18
CA ILE A 68 -2.42 -6.65 7.01
C ILE A 68 -1.13 -6.32 7.76
N LEU A 69 -0.55 -7.27 8.48
CA LEU A 69 0.78 -7.06 9.04
C LEU A 69 1.85 -7.29 7.97
N GLN A 70 2.87 -6.44 7.92
CA GLN A 70 3.97 -6.60 6.97
C GLN A 70 4.69 -7.95 7.18
N SER A 71 4.83 -8.39 8.43
CA SER A 71 5.31 -9.72 8.79
C SER A 71 4.50 -10.87 8.14
N GLN A 72 3.16 -10.73 8.04
CA GLN A 72 2.29 -11.70 7.37
C GLN A 72 2.52 -11.71 5.86
N LEU A 73 2.65 -10.53 5.25
CA LEU A 73 2.91 -10.39 3.82
C LEU A 73 4.26 -11.03 3.42
N TYR A 74 5.31 -10.77 4.19
CA TYR A 74 6.64 -11.38 4.00
C TYR A 74 6.67 -12.89 4.20
N SER A 75 5.67 -13.45 4.86
CA SER A 75 5.52 -14.91 5.01
C SER A 75 4.74 -15.54 3.86
N SER A 76 3.90 -14.76 3.17
CA SER A 76 3.10 -15.22 2.04
C SER A 76 3.79 -15.06 0.68
N VAL A 77 4.68 -14.07 0.53
CA VAL A 77 5.39 -13.78 -0.72
C VAL A 77 6.87 -14.11 -0.54
N LYS A 78 7.44 -14.86 -1.49
CA LYS A 78 8.82 -15.39 -1.38
C LYS A 78 9.89 -14.31 -1.46
N ASP A 79 9.72 -13.33 -2.34
CA ASP A 79 10.70 -12.27 -2.58
C ASP A 79 10.36 -11.01 -1.77
N ARG A 80 11.06 -10.83 -0.65
CA ARG A 80 10.88 -9.66 0.23
C ARG A 80 11.31 -8.35 -0.43
N THR A 81 12.35 -8.38 -1.26
CA THR A 81 12.84 -7.18 -1.96
C THR A 81 11.82 -6.71 -3.00
N GLN A 82 11.16 -7.64 -3.67
CA GLN A 82 10.06 -7.31 -4.57
C GLN A 82 8.87 -6.71 -3.79
N VAL A 83 8.48 -7.32 -2.67
CA VAL A 83 7.42 -6.77 -1.79
C VAL A 83 7.73 -5.34 -1.37
N ASP A 84 8.98 -5.02 -0.97
CA ASP A 84 9.34 -3.67 -0.56
C ASP A 84 9.23 -2.66 -1.71
N ARG A 85 9.67 -3.04 -2.91
CA ARG A 85 9.54 -2.21 -4.12
C ARG A 85 8.08 -1.96 -4.47
N ASP A 86 7.26 -3.00 -4.37
CA ASP A 86 5.84 -2.95 -4.68
C ASP A 86 5.08 -2.10 -3.68
N LEU A 87 5.32 -2.28 -2.38
CA LEU A 87 4.72 -1.47 -1.33
C LEU A 87 5.07 0.00 -1.48
N GLU A 88 6.31 0.32 -1.85
CA GLU A 88 6.70 1.71 -2.10
C GLU A 88 6.01 2.27 -3.37
N SER A 89 5.80 1.45 -4.40
CA SER A 89 4.99 1.85 -5.58
C SER A 89 3.53 2.11 -5.18
N PHE A 90 2.89 1.15 -4.51
CA PHE A 90 1.48 1.26 -4.09
C PHE A 90 1.25 2.41 -3.10
N LYS A 91 2.24 2.73 -2.26
CA LYS A 91 2.23 3.92 -1.41
C LYS A 91 2.23 5.19 -2.26
N LYS A 92 3.14 5.32 -3.23
CA LYS A 92 3.22 6.48 -4.15
C LYS A 92 1.95 6.66 -4.98
N ASP A 93 1.37 5.55 -5.42
CA ASP A 93 0.10 5.51 -6.17
C ASP A 93 -1.13 5.74 -5.28
N LYS A 94 -0.93 5.95 -3.97
CA LYS A 94 -2.00 6.16 -2.97
C LYS A 94 -3.02 5.03 -2.93
N MET A 95 -2.59 3.81 -3.22
CA MET A 95 -3.42 2.62 -3.09
C MET A 95 -3.40 2.07 -1.66
N LEU A 96 -2.25 2.15 -1.01
CA LEU A 96 -2.01 1.61 0.33
C LEU A 96 -1.38 2.67 1.24
N ARG A 97 -1.57 2.48 2.54
CA ARG A 97 -0.85 3.21 3.58
C ARG A 97 -0.22 2.25 4.56
N ILE A 98 1.00 2.58 4.96
CA ILE A 98 1.77 1.83 5.94
C ILE A 98 1.77 2.62 7.25
N PHE A 99 1.62 1.92 8.36
CA PHE A 99 1.59 2.46 9.71
C PHE A 99 2.59 1.71 10.58
N LYS A 100 3.33 2.44 11.40
CA LYS A 100 4.18 1.82 12.42
C LYS A 100 3.33 1.41 13.62
N LEU A 101 3.40 0.14 14.01
CA LEU A 101 2.71 -0.37 15.20
C LEU A 101 3.62 -0.27 16.43
N SER A 102 3.08 0.20 17.54
CA SER A 102 3.81 0.33 18.81
C SER A 102 3.76 -0.95 19.67
N SER A 103 3.46 -2.11 19.08
CA SER A 103 3.21 -3.38 19.80
C SER A 103 4.48 -4.09 20.33
N GLY A 104 5.59 -3.37 20.51
CA GLY A 104 6.85 -3.89 21.05
C GLY A 104 7.72 -4.71 20.09
N GLN A 105 7.20 -5.10 18.92
CA GLN A 105 7.94 -5.86 17.88
C GLN A 105 8.31 -5.00 16.65
N ASP A 106 8.12 -3.68 16.69
CA ASP A 106 8.38 -2.75 15.57
C ASP A 106 7.77 -3.21 14.21
N ASP A 107 6.63 -3.91 14.24
CA ASP A 107 5.94 -4.35 13.03
C ASP A 107 5.17 -3.20 12.36
N HIS A 108 4.87 -3.34 11.07
CA HIS A 108 4.08 -2.37 10.31
C HIS A 108 2.73 -2.95 9.91
N ALA A 109 1.70 -2.12 9.98
CA ALA A 109 0.39 -2.41 9.40
C ALA A 109 0.28 -1.78 8.02
N ILE A 110 -0.23 -2.54 7.07
CA ILE A 110 -0.56 -2.13 5.71
C ILE A 110 -2.07 -2.10 5.60
N MET A 111 -2.65 -1.00 5.14
CA MET A 111 -4.10 -0.88 4.93
C MET A 111 -4.36 -0.20 3.59
N PHE A 112 -5.41 -0.64 2.91
CA PHE A 112 -5.87 0.03 1.69
C PHE A 112 -6.32 1.45 2.00
N MET A 113 -6.01 2.40 1.12
CA MET A 113 -6.36 3.80 1.35
C MET A 113 -7.86 3.99 1.50
N ASP A 114 -8.68 3.31 0.70
CA ASP A 114 -10.15 3.35 0.83
C ASP A 114 -10.62 2.87 2.21
N ASP A 115 -9.97 1.84 2.76
CA ASP A 115 -10.29 1.30 4.08
C ASP A 115 -9.81 2.24 5.18
N TYR A 116 -8.65 2.88 5.00
CA TYR A 116 -8.19 3.90 5.91
C TYR A 116 -9.16 5.08 5.97
N LEU A 117 -9.57 5.62 4.82
CA LEU A 117 -10.52 6.75 4.76
C LEU A 117 -11.85 6.39 5.43
N LYS A 118 -12.37 5.18 5.20
CA LYS A 118 -13.57 4.68 5.92
C LYS A 118 -13.34 4.61 7.43
N GLN A 119 -12.18 4.16 7.87
CA GLN A 119 -11.83 4.08 9.30
C GLN A 119 -11.73 5.47 9.93
N VAL A 120 -11.12 6.43 9.23
CA VAL A 120 -11.02 7.83 9.64
C VAL A 120 -12.42 8.44 9.74
N ALA A 121 -13.23 8.35 8.68
CA ALA A 121 -14.61 8.85 8.65
C ALA A 121 -15.47 8.25 9.77
N PHE A 122 -15.31 6.96 10.07
CA PHE A 122 -16.00 6.35 11.22
C PHE A 122 -15.53 6.95 12.55
N SER A 123 -14.22 7.13 12.73
CA SER A 123 -13.68 7.72 13.96
C SER A 123 -14.23 9.13 14.17
N ILE A 124 -14.26 9.94 13.12
CA ILE A 124 -14.78 11.31 13.12
C ILE A 124 -16.25 11.35 13.52
N LYS A 125 -17.09 10.47 12.93
CA LYS A 125 -18.52 10.38 13.28
C LYS A 125 -18.75 10.05 14.75
N ARG A 126 -17.83 9.31 15.37
CA ARG A 126 -17.93 8.94 16.79
C ARG A 126 -17.37 10.02 17.72
N SER A 127 -16.30 10.71 17.31
CA SER A 127 -15.73 11.83 18.07
C SER A 127 -16.57 13.10 17.96
N GLY A 128 -17.32 13.26 16.87
CA GLY A 128 -18.22 14.40 16.58
C GLY A 128 -19.55 14.42 17.36
N GLY A 129 -19.62 13.76 18.52
CA GLY A 129 -20.79 13.83 19.38
C GLY A 129 -20.88 15.17 20.11
N LYS A 130 -21.76 16.05 19.62
CA LYS A 130 -22.24 17.34 20.18
C LYS A 130 -21.19 18.46 20.28
N ASP A 131 -21.43 19.54 19.52
CA ASP A 131 -20.94 20.92 19.72
C ASP A 131 -19.46 21.08 20.10
N GLN A 132 -18.54 20.60 19.25
CA GLN A 132 -17.12 20.87 19.44
C GLN A 132 -16.58 21.75 18.32
N ASP A 133 -16.26 22.98 18.70
CA ASP A 133 -15.29 23.86 18.04
C ASP A 133 -14.06 23.05 17.63
N GLY A 134 -13.70 23.09 16.34
CA GLY A 134 -12.58 22.33 15.79
C GLY A 134 -12.94 20.98 15.16
N SER A 135 -14.21 20.71 14.86
CA SER A 135 -14.58 19.53 14.04
C SER A 135 -14.05 19.61 12.59
N GLU A 136 -13.80 20.82 12.08
CA GLU A 136 -13.23 21.03 10.75
C GLU A 136 -11.80 20.45 10.63
N VAL A 137 -11.07 20.32 11.75
CA VAL A 137 -9.72 19.74 11.74
C VAL A 137 -9.70 18.34 11.15
N PHE A 138 -10.78 17.58 11.33
CA PHE A 138 -10.88 16.22 10.82
C PHE A 138 -10.98 16.20 9.29
N GLU A 139 -11.73 17.15 8.71
CA GLU A 139 -11.80 17.33 7.25
C GLU A 139 -10.46 17.83 6.70
N TRP A 140 -9.81 18.76 7.40
CA TRP A 140 -8.48 19.25 7.02
C TRP A 140 -7.44 18.14 7.06
N PHE A 141 -7.50 17.27 8.08
CA PHE A 141 -6.62 16.12 8.21
C PHE A 141 -6.78 15.17 7.03
N GLU A 142 -8.00 14.79 6.67
CA GLU A 142 -8.26 13.91 5.53
C GLU A 142 -7.81 14.55 4.20
N LYS A 143 -8.18 15.81 3.98
CA LYS A 143 -7.96 16.51 2.71
C LYS A 143 -6.52 16.94 2.50
N TYR A 144 -5.86 17.49 3.52
CA TYR A 144 -4.54 18.11 3.40
C TYR A 144 -3.42 17.25 3.98
N VAL A 145 -3.68 16.48 5.04
CA VAL A 145 -2.62 15.68 5.68
C VAL A 145 -2.53 14.29 5.05
N VAL A 146 -3.62 13.53 5.04
CA VAL A 146 -3.64 12.14 4.52
C VAL A 146 -3.29 12.10 3.02
N SER A 147 -3.78 13.08 2.25
CA SER A 147 -3.55 13.14 0.80
C SER A 147 -2.16 13.63 0.39
N SER A 148 -1.47 14.39 1.27
CA SER A 148 -0.14 14.96 0.98
C SER A 148 1.00 14.21 1.65
N LYS A 149 0.78 13.63 2.84
CA LYS A 149 1.82 12.93 3.61
C LYS A 149 1.58 11.42 3.63
N LEU A 150 2.36 10.71 2.81
CA LEU A 150 2.27 9.26 2.65
C LEU A 150 3.16 8.49 3.63
N ASP A 151 4.11 9.15 4.29
CA ASP A 151 5.00 8.51 5.26
C ASP A 151 4.26 8.09 6.54
N VAL A 152 4.90 7.20 7.31
CA VAL A 152 4.37 6.68 8.58
C VAL A 152 4.31 7.76 9.68
N SER A 153 5.07 8.85 9.52
CA SER A 153 5.23 9.91 10.50
C SER A 153 5.20 11.30 9.87
N ILE A 154 4.89 12.30 10.70
CA ILE A 154 4.87 13.71 10.34
C ILE A 154 5.44 14.55 11.50
N ASN A 155 6.22 15.58 11.17
CA ASN A 155 6.72 16.54 12.16
C ASN A 155 5.60 17.52 12.56
N GLN A 156 5.61 18.03 13.79
CA GLN A 156 4.65 19.01 14.29
C GLN A 156 4.55 20.25 13.38
N LEU A 157 5.68 20.80 12.93
CA LEU A 157 5.69 21.98 12.05
C LEU A 157 5.05 21.67 10.69
N GLU A 158 5.33 20.50 10.13
CA GLU A 158 4.75 20.04 8.86
C GLU A 158 3.24 19.78 9.01
N LEU A 159 2.83 19.14 10.12
CA LEU A 159 1.42 18.89 10.45
C LEU A 159 0.64 20.20 10.59
N CYS A 160 1.15 21.16 11.36
CA CYS A 160 0.52 22.47 11.49
C CYS A 160 0.44 23.18 10.14
N SER A 161 1.52 23.19 9.35
CA SER A 161 1.54 23.79 8.01
C SER A 161 0.46 23.21 7.07
N LEU A 162 0.28 21.89 7.07
CA LEU A 162 -0.75 21.24 6.26
C LEU A 162 -2.17 21.54 6.74
N LEU A 163 -2.39 21.52 8.07
CA LEU A 163 -3.69 21.85 8.65
C LEU A 163 -4.04 23.34 8.47
N SER A 164 -3.05 24.23 8.47
CA SER A 164 -3.23 25.68 8.30
C SER A 164 -3.77 26.07 6.93
N ARG A 165 -3.77 25.14 5.97
CA ARG A 165 -4.44 25.30 4.67
C ARG A 165 -5.96 25.33 4.78
N GLY A 166 -6.51 24.78 5.87
CA GLY A 166 -7.95 24.76 6.15
C GLY A 166 -8.43 25.89 7.07
N GLY A 167 -7.56 26.42 7.93
CA GLY A 167 -7.90 27.46 8.90
C GLY A 167 -6.81 27.67 9.94
N ASP A 168 -7.11 28.42 11.00
CA ASP A 168 -6.15 28.61 12.10
C ASP A 168 -6.00 27.32 12.93
N VAL A 169 -4.76 26.93 13.21
CA VAL A 169 -4.45 25.66 13.86
C VAL A 169 -3.98 25.91 15.28
N THR A 170 -4.73 25.35 16.24
CA THR A 170 -4.39 25.42 17.65
C THR A 170 -3.93 24.05 18.17
N ASP A 171 -3.24 24.02 19.31
CA ASP A 171 -2.84 22.76 19.95
C ASP A 171 -4.05 21.88 20.34
N LYS A 172 -5.23 22.49 20.52
CA LYS A 172 -6.49 21.77 20.74
C LYS A 172 -6.83 20.88 19.54
N HIS A 173 -6.60 21.36 18.32
CA HIS A 173 -6.83 20.60 17.09
C HIS A 173 -5.94 19.36 17.02
N ILE A 174 -4.65 19.48 17.37
CA ILE A 174 -3.72 18.34 17.41
C ILE A 174 -4.19 17.33 18.48
N THR A 175 -4.60 17.83 19.64
CA THR A 175 -5.12 17.00 20.74
C THR A 175 -6.39 16.25 20.32
N LEU A 176 -7.29 16.87 19.56
CA LEU A 176 -8.48 16.21 18.99
C LEU A 176 -8.11 15.05 18.06
N LEU A 177 -7.14 15.25 17.16
CA LEU A 177 -6.65 14.20 16.26
C LEU A 177 -6.01 13.02 17.03
N MET A 178 -5.26 13.32 18.09
CA MET A 178 -4.69 12.29 18.97
C MET A 178 -5.78 11.51 19.73
N ASN A 179 -6.76 12.21 20.31
CA ASN A 179 -7.86 11.59 21.05
C ASN A 179 -8.77 10.75 20.14
N ALA A 180 -8.92 11.13 18.88
CA ALA A 180 -9.60 10.33 17.85
C ALA A 180 -8.78 9.11 17.39
N GLY A 181 -7.55 8.93 17.89
CA GLY A 181 -6.67 7.83 17.54
C GLY A 181 -6.12 7.89 16.12
N LEU A 182 -6.06 9.09 15.51
CA LEU A 182 -5.51 9.32 14.17
C LEU A 182 -4.00 9.55 14.20
N LEU A 183 -3.51 10.06 15.34
CA LEU A 183 -2.10 10.36 15.58
C LEU A 183 -1.66 9.78 16.92
N THR A 184 -0.41 9.33 17.00
CA THR A 184 0.26 8.94 18.24
C THR A 184 1.57 9.71 18.34
N ARG A 185 1.84 10.33 19.49
CA ARG A 185 3.10 11.05 19.71
C ARG A 185 4.24 10.04 19.88
N GLN A 186 5.35 10.25 19.20
CA GLN A 186 6.53 9.42 19.36
C GLN A 186 7.18 9.65 20.73
N LEU A 187 7.62 8.56 21.39
CA LEU A 187 8.22 8.64 22.73
C LEU A 187 9.62 9.27 22.74
N ILE A 188 10.35 9.12 21.64
CA ILE A 188 11.74 9.58 21.50
C ILE A 188 11.79 11.08 21.14
N ASP A 189 10.95 11.50 20.20
CA ASP A 189 10.86 12.90 19.77
C ASP A 189 9.42 13.40 19.94
N PRO A 190 9.18 14.34 20.89
CA PRO A 190 7.83 14.85 21.15
C PRO A 190 7.27 15.68 19.98
N ASN A 191 8.10 16.10 19.02
CA ASN A 191 7.71 16.87 17.84
C ASN A 191 7.35 15.97 16.66
N ILE A 192 7.44 14.64 16.80
CA ILE A 192 7.09 13.69 15.74
C ILE A 192 5.83 12.94 16.13
N TYR A 193 4.89 12.87 15.19
CA TYR A 193 3.66 12.11 15.31
C TYR A 193 3.67 10.97 14.30
N TRP A 194 3.28 9.78 14.75
CA TRP A 194 2.98 8.65 13.89
C TRP A 194 1.51 8.66 13.52
N PHE A 195 1.22 8.38 12.25
CA PHE A 195 -0.14 8.08 11.86
C PHE A 195 -0.57 6.78 12.52
N ALA A 196 -1.79 6.78 13.05
CA ALA A 196 -2.35 5.63 13.74
C ALA A 196 -3.65 5.20 13.06
N ILE A 197 -3.96 3.90 13.23
CA ILE A 197 -5.23 3.33 12.84
C ILE A 197 -6.17 3.51 14.04
N PRO A 198 -7.28 4.27 13.92
CA PRO A 198 -8.23 4.42 15.00
C PRO A 198 -8.73 3.07 15.50
N ARG A 199 -8.78 2.89 16.83
CA ARG A 199 -9.27 1.67 17.50
C ARG A 199 -8.48 0.39 17.23
N ILE A 200 -7.22 0.51 16.80
CA ILE A 200 -6.31 -0.62 16.61
C ILE A 200 -5.91 -1.32 17.93
N GLY A 201 -5.95 -0.59 19.05
CA GLY A 201 -5.47 -1.04 20.36
C GLY A 201 -6.00 -2.39 20.85
N PRO A 202 -7.33 -2.64 20.90
CA PRO A 202 -7.89 -3.93 21.28
C PRO A 202 -7.42 -5.10 20.40
N ILE A 203 -7.20 -4.85 19.10
CA ILE A 203 -6.73 -5.87 18.15
C ILE A 203 -5.25 -6.17 18.40
N LEU A 204 -4.41 -5.16 18.62
CA LEU A 204 -2.99 -5.36 18.95
C LEU A 204 -2.81 -6.11 20.28
N LYS A 205 -3.64 -5.82 21.28
CA LYS A 205 -3.65 -6.60 22.54
C LYS A 205 -4.06 -8.05 22.32
N GLY A 206 -4.97 -8.32 21.40
CA GLY A 206 -5.30 -9.68 20.99
C GLY A 206 -4.10 -10.37 20.31
N LEU A 207 -3.45 -9.69 19.38
CA LEU A 207 -2.29 -10.22 18.65
C LEU A 207 -1.10 -10.53 19.58
N SER A 208 -0.84 -9.71 20.59
CA SER A 208 0.22 -9.98 21.58
C SER A 208 -0.13 -11.13 22.54
N GLN A 209 -1.41 -11.46 22.73
CA GLN A 209 -1.87 -12.58 23.54
C GLN A 209 -1.98 -13.90 22.76
N PHE A 210 -2.20 -13.83 21.44
CA PHE A 210 -2.40 -15.02 20.61
C PHE A 210 -1.13 -15.63 20.03
N GLY A 211 0.06 -15.06 20.28
CA GLY A 211 1.32 -15.72 19.94
C GLY A 211 1.39 -16.26 18.51
N LEU A 212 0.81 -15.55 17.54
CA LEU A 212 1.02 -15.83 16.11
C LEU A 212 2.35 -15.16 15.70
N CYS A 213 3.43 -15.71 16.24
CA CYS A 213 4.78 -15.72 15.68
C CYS A 213 5.09 -17.17 15.31
#